data_AF-A0A496PWM9-F1
#
_entry.id   AF-A0A496PWM9-F1
#
_cell.length_a   1.000
_cell.length_b   1.000
_cell.length_c   1.000
_cell.angle_alpha   90.00
_cell.angle_beta   90.00
_cell.angle_gamma   90.00
#
_symmetry.space_group_name_H-M   'P 1'
#
loop_
_entity.id
_entity.type
_entity.pdbx_description
1 polymer ?
#
loop_
_entity_poly.entity_id
_entity_poly.type
_entity_poly.pdbx_seq_one_letter_code
_entity_poly.pdbx_strand_id
1 'polypeptide(L)'
;IIDSLIDNGYKGIVIAGTGLGHVNKPLYPALDRAREAGLHVYMTVQTMWGFVQMYVYETGREIMGKGVIPAANMLPEVAYVKLGWALGQTHDHAEVERIMLSPINGETTEREPHNGYLVFQGGIPEVDEFISSHWK
;
A
#
# COMPACT_ATOMS: atom_id res chain seq x y z
N ILE A 1 3.88 12.43 -14.31
CA ILE A 1 2.60 11.79 -13.89
C ILE A 1 2.17 12.31 -12.54
N ILE A 2 2.96 12.11 -11.46
CA ILE A 2 2.63 12.63 -10.12
C ILE A 2 2.29 14.12 -10.14
N ASP A 3 3.13 14.95 -10.76
CA ASP A 3 2.86 16.39 -10.90
C ASP A 3 1.51 16.68 -11.56
N SER A 4 1.16 15.93 -12.61
CA SER A 4 -0.13 16.07 -13.28
C SER A 4 -1.30 15.67 -12.37
N LEU A 5 -1.16 14.64 -11.53
CA LEU A 5 -2.18 14.28 -10.55
C LEU A 5 -2.39 15.42 -9.52
N ILE A 6 -1.29 16.02 -9.05
CA ILE A 6 -1.33 17.19 -8.16
C ILE A 6 -2.05 18.35 -8.85
N ASP A 7 -1.63 18.71 -10.06
CA ASP A 7 -2.16 19.86 -10.80
C ASP A 7 -3.64 19.68 -11.20
N ASN A 8 -4.12 18.43 -11.31
CA ASN A 8 -5.53 18.10 -11.54
C ASN A 8 -6.35 17.92 -10.25
N GLY A 9 -5.78 18.21 -9.08
CA GLY A 9 -6.51 18.25 -7.81
C GLY A 9 -6.85 16.88 -7.22
N TYR A 10 -6.14 15.82 -7.61
CA TYR A 10 -6.26 14.50 -6.97
C TYR A 10 -5.94 14.61 -5.48
N LYS A 11 -6.64 13.81 -4.66
CA LYS A 11 -6.50 13.84 -3.20
C LYS A 11 -5.57 12.76 -2.65
N GLY A 12 -5.29 11.72 -3.42
CA GLY A 12 -4.40 10.67 -3.00
C GLY A 12 -3.82 9.86 -4.15
N ILE A 13 -2.72 9.17 -3.87
CA ILE A 13 -1.95 8.37 -4.81
C ILE A 13 -1.61 7.04 -4.13
N VAL A 14 -1.86 5.94 -4.83
CA VAL A 14 -1.34 4.62 -4.47
C VAL A 14 -0.25 4.25 -5.46
N ILE A 15 0.93 3.92 -4.95
CA ILE A 15 2.10 3.57 -5.74
C ILE A 15 2.33 2.06 -5.64
N ALA A 16 2.24 1.35 -6.76
CA ALA A 16 2.76 -0.01 -6.87
C ALA A 16 4.29 0.06 -7.02
N GLY A 17 5.01 0.07 -5.91
CA GLY A 17 6.46 0.24 -5.87
C GLY A 17 7.24 -1.03 -6.19
N THR A 18 8.52 -0.88 -6.50
CA THR A 18 9.40 -2.01 -6.80
C THR A 18 9.89 -2.72 -5.53
N GLY A 19 10.06 -4.04 -5.59
CA GLY A 19 10.60 -4.85 -4.49
C GLY A 19 9.86 -4.62 -3.18
N LEU A 20 10.56 -4.18 -2.14
CA LEU A 20 9.99 -3.88 -0.81
C LEU A 20 9.26 -2.51 -0.71
N GLY A 21 8.88 -1.91 -1.84
CA GLY A 21 8.19 -0.61 -1.91
C GLY A 21 9.13 0.56 -2.19
N HIS A 22 9.67 0.62 -3.41
CA HIS A 22 10.58 1.70 -3.83
C HIS A 22 10.13 2.39 -5.12
N VAL A 23 10.61 3.62 -5.28
CA VAL A 23 10.60 4.36 -6.54
C VAL A 23 12.01 4.87 -6.84
N ASN A 24 12.26 5.29 -8.09
CA ASN A 24 13.54 5.87 -8.47
C ASN A 24 13.70 7.30 -7.91
N LYS A 25 14.94 7.68 -7.57
CA LYS A 25 15.28 9.02 -7.02
C LYS A 25 14.74 10.21 -7.85
N PRO A 26 14.66 10.16 -9.19
CA PRO A 26 14.04 11.24 -9.96
C PRO A 26 12.57 11.55 -9.61
N LEU A 27 11.83 10.64 -8.97
CA LEU A 27 10.46 10.91 -8.51
C LEU A 27 10.42 11.65 -7.17
N TYR A 28 11.54 11.78 -6.45
CA TYR A 28 11.56 12.39 -5.11
C TYR A 28 11.06 13.83 -5.09
N PRO A 29 11.43 14.73 -6.01
CA PRO A 29 10.89 16.09 -6.01
C PRO A 29 9.36 16.13 -6.19
N ALA A 30 8.80 15.20 -6.97
CA ALA A 30 7.36 15.09 -7.15
C ALA A 30 6.66 14.53 -5.91
N LEU A 31 7.31 13.64 -5.15
CA LEU A 31 6.81 13.18 -3.84
C LEU A 31 6.81 14.32 -2.81
N ASP A 32 7.87 15.13 -2.77
CA ASP A 32 7.91 16.31 -1.90
C ASP A 32 6.76 17.28 -2.23
N ARG A 33 6.54 17.57 -3.53
CA ARG A 33 5.38 18.37 -3.97
C ARG A 33 4.05 17.75 -3.57
N ALA A 34 3.90 16.42 -3.70
CA ALA A 34 2.66 15.75 -3.32
C ALA A 34 2.37 15.91 -1.83
N ARG A 35 3.39 15.73 -0.97
CA ARG A 35 3.30 15.96 0.47
C ARG A 35 2.96 17.41 0.80
N GLU A 36 3.62 18.37 0.17
CA GLU A 36 3.38 19.81 0.38
C GLU A 36 1.96 20.22 -0.05
N ALA A 37 1.43 19.58 -1.10
CA ALA A 37 0.06 19.76 -1.55
C ALA A 37 -0.98 18.99 -0.70
N GLY A 38 -0.54 18.25 0.33
CA GLY A 38 -1.41 17.52 1.25
C GLY A 38 -2.06 16.27 0.65
N LEU A 39 -1.46 15.66 -0.37
CA LEU A 39 -1.95 14.41 -0.94
C LEU A 39 -1.62 13.25 0.01
N HIS A 40 -2.58 12.33 0.16
CA HIS A 40 -2.33 11.06 0.84
C HIS A 40 -1.60 10.11 -0.11
N VAL A 41 -0.36 9.75 0.21
CA VAL A 41 0.45 8.88 -0.66
C VAL A 41 0.75 7.57 0.04
N TYR A 42 0.31 6.45 -0.52
CA TYR A 42 0.53 5.11 0.01
C TYR A 42 1.39 4.28 -0.93
N MET A 43 2.27 3.48 -0.36
CA MET A 43 3.10 2.51 -1.07
C MET A 43 2.50 1.11 -0.91
N THR A 44 2.33 0.41 -2.03
CA THR A 44 2.15 -1.06 -2.13
C THR A 44 3.31 -1.64 -2.93
N VAL A 45 3.32 -2.97 -3.16
CA VAL A 45 4.35 -3.62 -3.98
C VAL A 45 3.79 -4.09 -5.31
N GLN A 46 4.50 -3.81 -6.40
CA GLN A 46 4.19 -4.33 -7.74
C GLN A 46 4.41 -5.84 -7.85
N THR A 47 5.15 -6.42 -6.89
CA THR A 47 5.38 -7.86 -6.84
C THR A 47 4.12 -8.62 -6.48
N MET A 48 3.04 -7.94 -6.05
CA MET A 48 1.76 -8.49 -5.62
C MET A 48 1.83 -9.34 -4.34
N TRP A 49 2.94 -10.03 -4.11
CA TRP A 49 3.22 -10.83 -2.92
C TRP A 49 4.24 -10.14 -2.01
N GLY A 50 4.04 -10.33 -0.71
CA GLY A 50 4.92 -9.85 0.34
C GLY A 50 4.54 -8.47 0.89
N PHE A 51 5.36 -8.01 1.84
CA PHE A 51 5.15 -6.76 2.56
C PHE A 51 5.98 -5.62 1.96
N VAL A 52 5.37 -4.44 1.91
CA VAL A 52 6.10 -3.18 1.84
C VAL A 52 6.96 -3.07 3.10
N GLN A 53 8.27 -2.98 2.92
CA GLN A 53 9.23 -2.98 4.02
C GLN A 53 10.31 -1.91 3.80
N MET A 54 9.86 -0.66 3.83
CA MET A 54 10.66 0.53 3.53
C MET A 54 11.66 0.90 4.64
N TYR A 55 11.67 0.18 5.76
CA TYR A 55 12.62 0.41 6.85
C TYR A 55 14.00 -0.25 6.62
N VAL A 56 14.10 -1.20 5.69
CA VAL A 56 15.34 -1.97 5.44
C VAL A 56 16.39 -1.11 4.72
N TYR A 57 16.04 -0.57 3.55
CA TYR A 57 16.96 0.21 2.73
C TYR A 57 16.88 1.71 3.04
N GLU A 58 17.99 2.42 2.82
CA GLU A 58 18.05 3.88 2.97
C GLU A 58 17.02 4.59 2.09
N THR A 59 16.91 4.16 0.84
CA THR A 59 15.95 4.72 -0.13
C THR A 59 14.51 4.63 0.36
N GLY A 60 14.11 3.51 0.99
CA GLY A 60 12.79 3.39 1.60
C GLY A 60 12.55 4.43 2.71
N ARG A 61 13.54 4.67 3.57
CA ARG A 61 13.46 5.70 4.62
C ARG A 61 13.41 7.12 4.07
N GLU A 62 14.18 7.40 3.01
CA GLU A 62 14.08 8.68 2.29
C GLU A 62 12.66 8.89 1.74
N ILE A 63 12.08 7.87 1.09
CA ILE A 63 10.73 7.94 0.51
C ILE A 63 9.67 8.17 1.61
N MET A 64 9.79 7.50 2.76
CA MET A 64 8.89 7.76 3.92
C MET A 64 9.02 9.20 4.44
N GLY A 65 10.24 9.74 4.52
CA GLY A 65 10.48 11.15 4.87
C GLY A 65 9.81 12.15 3.92
N LYS A 66 9.44 11.71 2.71
CA LYS A 66 8.69 12.48 1.70
C LYS A 66 7.18 12.29 1.77
N GLY A 67 6.66 11.72 2.87
CA GLY A 67 5.23 11.62 3.13
C GLY A 67 4.55 10.40 2.51
N VAL A 68 5.33 9.40 2.07
CA VAL A 68 4.78 8.14 1.57
C VAL A 68 4.63 7.13 2.70
N ILE A 69 3.44 6.55 2.83
CA ILE A 69 3.09 5.64 3.93
C ILE A 69 3.08 4.18 3.43
N PRO A 70 3.80 3.25 4.07
CA PRO A 70 3.80 1.85 3.68
C PRO A 70 2.48 1.15 4.04
N ALA A 71 1.79 0.55 3.06
CA ALA A 71 0.50 -0.11 3.25
C ALA A 71 0.62 -1.64 3.48
N ALA A 72 1.64 -2.06 4.23
CA ALA A 72 1.91 -3.47 4.58
C ALA A 72 1.88 -4.39 3.33
N ASN A 73 1.11 -5.48 3.36
CA ASN A 73 0.89 -6.39 2.23
C ASN A 73 -0.44 -6.15 1.51
N MET A 74 -1.02 -4.95 1.61
CA MET A 74 -2.24 -4.61 0.89
C MET A 74 -1.99 -4.65 -0.63
N LEU A 75 -2.88 -5.31 -1.37
CA LEU A 75 -2.81 -5.32 -2.83
C LEU A 75 -2.97 -3.90 -3.39
N PRO A 76 -2.24 -3.53 -4.47
CA PRO A 76 -2.35 -2.21 -5.09
C PRO A 76 -3.78 -1.78 -5.42
N GLU A 77 -4.58 -2.69 -5.98
CA GLU A 77 -5.98 -2.44 -6.38
C GLU A 77 -6.88 -2.26 -5.15
N VAL A 78 -6.63 -3.03 -4.09
CA VAL A 78 -7.38 -2.91 -2.84
C VAL A 78 -7.04 -1.59 -2.15
N ALA A 79 -5.77 -1.21 -2.11
CA ALA A 79 -5.33 0.09 -1.59
C ALA A 79 -5.95 1.25 -2.38
N TYR A 80 -6.05 1.13 -3.71
CA TYR A 80 -6.69 2.13 -4.55
C TYR A 80 -8.17 2.32 -4.20
N VAL A 81 -8.94 1.23 -4.10
CA VAL A 81 -10.36 1.28 -3.73
C VAL A 81 -10.53 1.78 -2.28
N LYS A 82 -9.72 1.27 -1.35
CA LYS A 82 -9.78 1.62 0.07
C LYS A 82 -9.48 3.10 0.29
N LEU A 83 -8.51 3.67 -0.45
CA LEU A 83 -8.21 5.09 -0.37
C LEU A 83 -9.39 5.96 -0.83
N GLY A 84 -10.03 5.59 -1.95
CA GLY A 84 -11.25 6.26 -2.41
C GLY A 84 -12.37 6.20 -1.37
N TRP A 85 -12.56 5.05 -0.73
CA TRP A 85 -13.53 4.89 0.35
C TRP A 85 -13.18 5.69 1.61
N ALA A 86 -11.92 5.66 2.05
CA ALA A 86 -11.43 6.40 3.23
C ALA A 86 -11.60 7.91 3.06
N LEU A 87 -11.30 8.44 1.87
CA LEU A 87 -11.51 9.85 1.53
C LEU A 87 -12.99 10.23 1.42
N GLY A 88 -13.88 9.26 1.24
CA GLY A 88 -15.32 9.45 1.39
C GLY A 88 -15.79 9.56 2.85
N GLN A 89 -14.97 9.13 3.82
CA GLN A 89 -15.28 9.22 5.25
C GLN A 89 -14.74 10.49 5.89
N THR A 90 -13.54 10.92 5.51
CA THR A 90 -12.85 12.06 6.12
C THR A 90 -11.80 12.64 5.18
N HIS A 91 -11.43 13.90 5.43
CA HIS A 91 -10.29 14.57 4.81
C HIS A 91 -9.17 14.89 5.81
N ASP A 92 -9.33 14.51 7.08
CA ASP A 92 -8.25 14.62 8.07
C ASP A 92 -7.17 13.57 7.78
N HIS A 93 -5.92 14.02 7.72
CA HIS A 93 -4.82 13.16 7.27
C HIS A 93 -4.51 12.02 8.24
N ALA A 94 -4.56 12.28 9.54
CA ALA A 94 -4.31 11.25 10.55
C ALA A 94 -5.43 10.20 10.53
N GLU A 95 -6.68 10.63 10.35
CA GLU A 95 -7.81 9.72 10.30
C GLU A 95 -7.85 8.89 9.00
N VAL A 96 -7.52 9.47 7.84
CA VAL A 96 -7.38 8.71 6.58
C VAL A 96 -6.27 7.67 6.72
N GLU A 97 -5.12 8.04 7.32
CA GLU A 97 -4.03 7.11 7.60
C GLU A 97 -4.46 5.98 8.54
N ARG A 98 -5.17 6.32 9.64
CA ARG A 98 -5.73 5.32 10.56
C ARG A 98 -6.65 4.34 9.83
N ILE A 99 -7.55 4.83 8.99
CA ILE A 99 -8.47 4.00 8.20
C ILE A 99 -7.70 3.10 7.24
N MET A 100 -6.73 3.65 6.51
CA MET A 100 -5.94 2.91 5.52
C MET A 100 -5.12 1.80 6.18
N LEU A 101 -4.53 2.06 7.35
CA LEU A 101 -3.65 1.11 8.05
C LEU A 101 -4.40 0.16 9.00
N SER A 102 -5.68 0.39 9.28
CA SER A 102 -6.51 -0.53 10.06
C SER A 102 -7.14 -1.58 9.15
N PRO A 103 -6.92 -2.90 9.34
CA PRO A 103 -7.61 -3.94 8.59
C PRO A 103 -9.13 -3.89 8.85
N ILE A 104 -9.94 -3.98 7.79
CA ILE A 104 -11.41 -3.95 7.87
C ILE A 104 -12.02 -5.28 7.45
N ASN A 105 -11.50 -5.90 6.38
CA ASN A 105 -12.00 -7.13 5.80
C ASN A 105 -10.87 -8.05 5.32
N GLY A 106 -9.78 -8.12 6.09
CA GLY A 106 -8.63 -9.00 5.80
C GLY A 106 -7.72 -8.52 4.66
N GLU A 107 -7.80 -7.25 4.28
CA GLU A 107 -6.99 -6.68 3.20
C GLU A 107 -5.49 -6.56 3.52
N THR A 108 -5.14 -6.67 4.81
CA THR A 108 -3.76 -6.76 5.31
C THR A 108 -3.68 -7.84 6.37
N THR A 109 -2.51 -8.48 6.48
CA THR A 109 -2.24 -9.50 7.49
C THR A 109 -1.21 -9.01 8.50
N GLU A 110 -1.18 -9.60 9.70
CA GLU A 110 -0.17 -9.29 10.72
C GLU A 110 1.24 -9.75 10.30
N ARG A 111 1.31 -10.88 9.59
CA ARG A 111 2.54 -11.45 9.04
C ARG A 111 2.24 -12.24 7.78
N GLU A 112 3.26 -12.48 6.97
CA GLU A 112 3.13 -13.34 5.80
C GLU A 112 2.96 -14.81 6.27
N PRO A 113 1.87 -15.49 5.87
CA PRO A 113 1.71 -16.90 6.15
C PRO A 113 2.64 -17.72 5.24
N HIS A 114 3.03 -18.91 5.69
CA HIS A 114 3.91 -19.80 4.92
C HIS A 114 3.35 -20.19 3.53
N ASN A 115 2.04 -20.07 3.33
CA ASN A 115 1.31 -20.35 2.09
C ASN A 115 0.83 -19.08 1.34
N GLY A 116 1.33 -17.89 1.68
CA GLY A 116 0.86 -16.61 1.10
C GLY A 116 1.32 -16.31 -0.33
N TYR A 117 2.20 -17.12 -0.92
CA TYR A 117 2.85 -16.86 -2.22
C TYR A 117 1.96 -17.12 -3.45
N LEU A 118 0.82 -17.78 -3.28
CA LEU A 118 -0.23 -17.85 -4.30
C LEU A 118 -1.30 -16.85 -3.85
N VAL A 119 -1.97 -16.12 -4.75
CA VAL A 119 -2.98 -15.06 -4.45
C VAL A 119 -4.25 -15.65 -3.81
N PHE A 120 -4.07 -16.36 -2.72
CA PHE A 120 -5.04 -17.04 -1.90
C PHE A 120 -5.06 -16.45 -0.50
N GLN A 121 -4.28 -15.38 -0.25
CA GLN A 121 -4.16 -14.68 1.03
C GLN A 121 -4.21 -15.69 2.18
N GLY A 122 -3.22 -16.57 2.25
CA GLY A 122 -3.18 -17.71 3.18
C GLY A 122 -3.77 -17.38 4.55
N GLY A 123 -4.54 -18.30 5.12
CA GLY A 123 -5.32 -18.05 6.33
C GLY A 123 -6.81 -17.75 6.08
N ILE A 124 -7.32 -17.94 4.86
CA ILE A 124 -8.76 -18.09 4.60
C ILE A 124 -9.14 -19.56 4.89
N PRO A 125 -9.99 -19.84 5.90
CA PRO A 125 -10.35 -21.21 6.29
C PRO A 125 -10.84 -22.07 5.13
N GLU A 126 -11.63 -21.48 4.23
CA GLU A 126 -12.20 -22.15 3.06
C GLU A 126 -11.12 -22.57 2.05
N VAL A 127 -10.05 -21.78 1.90
CA VAL A 127 -8.93 -22.13 1.01
C VAL A 127 -8.04 -23.18 1.68
N ASP A 128 -7.79 -23.05 2.98
CA ASP A 128 -7.02 -24.05 3.72
C ASP A 128 -7.73 -25.42 3.74
N GLU A 129 -9.05 -25.45 3.88
CA GLU A 129 -9.87 -26.66 3.73
C GLU A 129 -9.77 -27.23 2.31
N PHE A 130 -9.88 -26.39 1.28
CA PHE A 130 -9.75 -26.83 -0.11
C PHE A 130 -8.38 -27.45 -0.41
N ILE A 131 -7.29 -26.78 -0.02
CA ILE A 131 -5.92 -27.26 -0.24
C ILE A 131 -5.68 -28.56 0.53
N SER A 132 -6.06 -28.62 1.82
CA SER A 132 -5.83 -29.82 2.64
C SER A 132 -6.63 -31.05 2.18
N SER A 133 -7.80 -30.86 1.57
CA SER A 133 -8.65 -31.95 1.08
C SER A 133 -8.29 -32.45 -0.33
N HIS A 134 -7.66 -31.63 -1.17
CA HIS A 134 -7.43 -31.94 -2.59
C HIS A 134 -5.95 -32.02 -3.01
N TRP A 135 -5.02 -31.48 -2.21
CA TRP A 135 -3.60 -31.46 -2.54
C TRP A 135 -2.92 -32.73 -2.02
N LYS A 136 -2.48 -33.62 -2.94
CA LYS A 136 -1.64 -34.80 -2.69
C LYS A 136 -0.28 -34.63 -3.35
#